data_AF-A0A0F8VSL3-F1
#
_entry.id   AF-A0A0F8VSL3-F1
#
_cell.length_a   1.000
_cell.length_b   1.000
_cell.length_c   1.000
_cell.angle_alpha   90.00
_cell.angle_beta   90.00
_cell.angle_gamma   90.00
#
_symmetry.space_group_name_H-M   'P 1'
#
loop_
_entity.id
_entity.type
_entity.pdbx_description
1 polymer ?
#
loop_
_entity_poly.entity_id
_entity_poly.type
_entity_poly.pdbx_seq_one_letter_code
_entity_poly.pdbx_strand_id
1 'polypeptide(L)'
;DIVCNCSKTKKVYAKINNQGYACVIISNTVASKYLKRKAIDLRLPIMKRKWDEIDLCYVSKREKALININQVRKMVVSGYKQIDIMKQLGLSKTTVYKIRKNKL
;
A
#
# COMPACT_ATOMS: atom_id res chain seq x y z
N ASP A 1 3.81 3.07 24.05
CA ASP A 1 5.03 3.33 23.28
C ASP A 1 4.86 2.97 21.80
N ILE A 2 4.82 3.97 20.93
CA ILE A 2 4.78 3.75 19.48
C ILE A 2 6.23 3.52 19.04
N VAL A 3 6.59 2.25 18.86
CA VAL A 3 7.85 1.85 18.23
C VAL A 3 7.81 2.37 16.79
N CYS A 4 8.47 3.51 16.56
CA CYS A 4 8.67 4.05 15.22
C CYS A 4 9.73 3.20 14.52
N ASN A 5 9.29 2.10 13.92
CA ASN A 5 10.11 1.36 12.97
C ASN A 5 10.40 2.27 11.78
N CYS A 6 11.55 2.92 11.80
CA CYS A 6 12.07 3.72 10.69
C CYS A 6 12.45 2.77 9.54
N SER A 7 11.44 2.30 8.81
CA SER A 7 11.60 1.43 7.66
C SER A 7 12.33 2.21 6.57
N LYS A 8 13.56 1.78 6.22
CA LYS A 8 14.38 2.29 5.10
C LYS A 8 13.52 2.88 3.99
N THR A 9 13.37 4.21 3.98
CA THR A 9 12.58 4.91 2.96
C THR A 9 13.31 4.78 1.63
N LYS A 10 12.64 4.26 0.60
CA LYS A 10 13.20 4.27 -0.76
C LYS A 10 13.54 5.71 -1.12
N LYS A 11 14.73 5.94 -1.71
CA LYS A 11 15.12 7.26 -2.23
C LYS A 11 13.99 7.77 -3.13
N VAL A 12 13.50 8.97 -2.85
CA VAL A 12 12.53 9.65 -3.72
C VAL A 12 13.34 10.15 -4.92
N TYR A 13 13.11 9.56 -6.08
CA TYR A 13 13.78 9.98 -7.31
C TYR A 13 13.03 11.16 -7.91
N ALA A 14 13.70 12.31 -8.03
CA ALA A 14 13.23 13.38 -8.89
C ALA A 14 13.49 12.97 -10.35
N LYS A 15 12.49 13.13 -11.22
CA LYS A 15 12.61 12.85 -12.65
C LYS A 15 12.41 14.14 -13.43
N ILE A 16 13.27 14.40 -14.41
CA ILE A 16 13.07 15.50 -15.36
C ILE A 16 11.90 15.15 -16.27
N ASN A 17 10.92 16.03 -16.39
CA ASN A 17 9.81 15.88 -17.32
C ASN A 17 10.22 16.28 -18.75
N ASN A 18 9.36 16.04 -19.73
CA ASN A 18 9.65 16.38 -21.13
C ASN A 18 9.82 17.89 -21.39
N GLN A 19 9.56 18.74 -20.40
CA GLN A 19 9.74 20.20 -20.47
C GLN A 19 11.04 20.67 -19.78
N GLY A 20 11.87 19.75 -19.29
CA GLY A 20 13.15 20.08 -18.64
C GLY A 20 13.04 20.40 -17.14
N TYR A 21 11.85 20.32 -16.53
CA TYR A 21 11.65 20.58 -15.11
C TYR A 21 11.80 19.33 -14.26
N ALA A 22 12.37 19.48 -13.06
CA ALA A 22 12.44 18.40 -12.07
C ALA A 22 11.07 18.17 -11.41
N CYS A 23 10.52 16.98 -11.57
CA CYS A 23 9.28 16.54 -10.93
C CYS A 23 9.59 15.58 -9.76
N VAL A 24 9.06 15.90 -8.58
CA VAL A 24 9.10 15.00 -7.42
C VAL A 24 8.01 13.94 -7.59
N ILE A 25 8.40 12.66 -7.60
CA ILE A 25 7.44 11.56 -7.71
C ILE A 25 6.88 11.24 -6.33
N ILE A 26 5.69 11.78 -6.02
CA ILE A 26 4.95 11.44 -4.80
C ILE A 26 4.16 10.16 -5.08
N SER A 27 4.50 9.08 -4.36
CA SER A 27 3.77 7.81 -4.49
C SER A 27 2.55 7.78 -3.57
N ASN A 28 1.47 7.10 -4.00
CA ASN A 28 0.30 6.78 -3.17
C ASN A 28 0.62 5.68 -2.16
N THR A 29 1.39 6.05 -1.14
CA THR A 29 1.78 5.18 -0.04
C THR A 29 0.75 5.21 1.09
N VAL A 30 0.76 4.17 1.93
CA VAL A 30 -0.01 4.13 3.19
C VAL A 30 0.26 5.39 4.03
N ALA A 31 1.52 5.82 4.11
CA ALA A 31 1.93 7.00 4.87
C ALA A 31 1.31 8.29 4.30
N SER A 32 1.35 8.48 2.97
CA SER A 32 0.74 9.65 2.32
C SER A 32 -0.77 9.72 2.58
N LYS A 33 -1.48 8.58 2.51
CA LYS A 33 -2.91 8.50 2.82
C LYS A 33 -3.20 8.81 4.29
N TYR A 34 -2.38 8.28 5.20
CA TYR A 34 -2.48 8.56 6.63
C TYR A 34 -2.32 10.06 6.91
N LEU A 35 -1.29 10.68 6.33
CA LEU A 35 -1.06 12.12 6.48
C LEU A 35 -2.21 12.95 5.91
N LYS A 36 -2.76 12.56 4.75
CA LYS A 36 -3.93 13.24 4.16
C LYS A 36 -5.15 13.15 5.08
N ARG A 37 -5.43 11.97 5.62
CA ARG A 37 -6.52 11.77 6.60
C ARG A 37 -6.32 12.65 7.83
N LYS A 38 -5.13 12.63 8.43
CA LYS A 38 -4.84 13.46 9.60
C LYS A 38 -4.91 14.96 9.33
N ALA A 39 -4.47 15.41 8.17
CA ALA A 39 -4.59 16.83 7.79
C ALA A 39 -6.06 17.26 7.66
N ILE A 40 -6.92 16.38 7.11
CA ILE A 40 -8.37 16.60 7.04
C ILE A 40 -8.98 16.60 8.43
N ASP A 41 -8.66 15.61 9.28
CA ASP A 41 -9.16 15.50 10.65
C ASP A 41 -8.84 16.76 11.47
N LEU A 42 -7.63 17.31 11.30
CA LEU A 42 -7.13 18.51 11.97
C LEU A 42 -7.55 19.82 11.29
N ARG A 43 -8.32 19.76 10.20
CA ARG A 43 -8.76 20.93 9.40
C ARG A 43 -7.61 21.83 8.94
N LEU A 44 -6.46 21.24 8.63
CA LEU A 44 -5.30 22.00 8.17
C LEU A 44 -5.56 22.55 6.76
N PRO A 45 -5.01 23.75 6.43
CA PRO A 45 -5.08 24.28 5.07
C PRO A 45 -4.25 23.39 4.13
N ILE A 46 -4.93 22.50 3.41
CA ILE A 46 -4.30 21.59 2.44
C ILE A 46 -4.22 22.23 1.05
N MET A 47 -3.03 22.18 0.45
CA MET A 47 -2.81 22.71 -0.91
C MET A 47 -3.32 21.71 -1.96
N LYS A 48 -4.52 21.97 -2.50
CA LYS A 48 -5.25 21.11 -3.45
C LYS A 48 -4.35 20.41 -4.48
N ARG A 49 -3.54 21.19 -5.21
CA ARG A 49 -2.63 20.69 -6.27
C ARG A 49 -1.81 19.47 -5.89
N LYS A 50 -1.27 19.39 -4.66
CA LYS A 50 -0.43 18.26 -4.21
C LYS A 50 -1.24 17.15 -3.55
N TRP A 51 -2.34 17.51 -2.89
CA TRP A 51 -3.13 16.55 -2.12
C TRP A 51 -4.16 15.82 -2.99
N ASP A 52 -4.61 16.40 -4.10
CA ASP A 52 -5.57 15.77 -5.01
C ASP A 52 -4.99 14.53 -5.72
N GLU A 53 -3.66 14.49 -5.92
CA GLU A 53 -2.95 13.31 -6.42
C GLU A 53 -3.03 12.11 -5.45
N ILE A 54 -3.29 12.36 -4.16
CA ILE A 54 -3.37 11.33 -3.13
C ILE A 54 -4.79 10.77 -3.04
N ASP A 55 -5.00 9.62 -3.66
CA ASP A 55 -6.26 8.88 -3.60
C ASP A 55 -6.34 8.07 -2.28
N LEU A 56 -7.34 8.41 -1.46
CA LEU A 56 -7.63 7.74 -0.18
C LEU A 56 -8.34 6.40 -0.36
N CYS A 57 -9.02 6.19 -1.50
CA CYS A 57 -9.77 4.99 -1.84
C CYS A 57 -8.90 3.98 -2.59
N TYR A 58 -7.77 4.42 -3.16
CA TYR A 58 -6.80 3.53 -3.78
C TYR A 58 -6.34 2.46 -2.78
N VAL A 59 -6.34 1.19 -3.19
CA VAL A 59 -5.76 0.08 -2.42
C VAL A 59 -4.70 -0.60 -3.26
N SER A 60 -3.45 -0.54 -2.80
CA SER A 60 -2.34 -1.20 -3.48
C SER A 60 -2.44 -2.72 -3.34
N LYS A 61 -1.83 -3.46 -4.27
CA LYS A 61 -1.74 -4.93 -4.19
C LYS A 61 -1.11 -5.40 -2.87
N ARG A 62 -0.17 -4.63 -2.32
CA ARG A 62 0.49 -4.91 -1.03
C ARG A 62 -0.46 -4.70 0.15
N GLU A 63 -1.18 -3.58 0.18
CA GLU A 63 -2.20 -3.32 1.22
C GLU A 63 -3.27 -4.41 1.21
N LYS A 64 -3.79 -4.78 0.03
CA LYS A 64 -4.76 -5.87 -0.12
C LYS A 64 -4.22 -7.21 0.43
N ALA A 65 -2.94 -7.50 0.20
CA ALA A 65 -2.29 -8.69 0.72
C ALA A 65 -2.18 -8.69 2.26
N LEU A 66 -1.84 -7.54 2.85
CA LEU A 66 -1.72 -7.39 4.31
C LEU A 66 -3.07 -7.51 5.01
N ILE A 67 -4.13 -6.90 4.46
CA ILE A 67 -5.50 -7.00 4.98
C ILE A 67 -5.95 -8.46 5.01
N ASN A 68 -5.70 -9.20 3.93
CA ASN A 68 -6.16 -10.58 3.79
C ASN A 68 -5.23 -11.64 4.39
N ILE A 69 -4.11 -11.24 5.04
CA ILE A 69 -3.05 -12.19 5.45
C ILE A 69 -3.57 -13.26 6.41
N ASN A 70 -4.39 -12.86 7.38
CA ASN A 70 -4.94 -13.76 8.39
C ASN A 70 -5.95 -14.72 7.79
N GLN A 71 -6.77 -14.23 6.85
CA GLN A 71 -7.75 -15.06 6.15
C GLN A 71 -7.07 -16.09 5.24
N VAL A 72 -6.04 -15.68 4.50
CA VAL A 72 -5.22 -16.60 3.70
C VAL A 72 -4.59 -17.68 4.59
N ARG A 73 -4.02 -17.32 5.74
CA ARG A 73 -3.46 -18.29 6.69
C ARG A 73 -4.50 -19.29 7.18
N LYS A 74 -5.69 -18.82 7.57
CA LYS A 74 -6.80 -19.70 7.99
C LYS A 74 -7.20 -20.69 6.89
N MET A 75 -7.34 -20.21 5.65
CA MET A 75 -7.70 -21.06 4.51
C MET A 75 -6.61 -22.07 4.16
N VAL A 76 -5.33 -21.69 4.29
CA VAL A 76 -4.21 -22.61 4.09
C VAL A 76 -4.21 -23.72 5.15
N VAL A 77 -4.46 -23.39 6.42
CA VAL A 77 -4.57 -24.38 7.51
C VAL A 77 -5.78 -25.30 7.29
N SER A 78 -6.86 -24.76 6.74
CA SER A 78 -8.08 -25.52 6.41
C SER A 78 -7.95 -26.39 5.14
N GLY A 79 -6.76 -26.44 4.52
CA GLY A 79 -6.49 -27.33 3.38
C GLY A 79 -6.95 -26.81 2.00
N TYR A 80 -7.39 -25.56 1.88
CA TYR A 80 -7.83 -25.01 0.59
C TYR A 80 -6.67 -24.96 -0.43
N LYS A 81 -6.97 -25.26 -1.69
CA LYS A 81 -5.99 -25.12 -2.78
C LYS A 81 -5.72 -23.65 -3.06
N GLN A 82 -4.50 -23.34 -3.50
CA GLN A 82 -4.10 -21.96 -3.80
C GLN A 82 -5.00 -21.28 -4.83
N ILE A 83 -5.51 -22.02 -5.81
CA ILE A 83 -6.40 -21.51 -6.86
C ILE A 83 -7.72 -21.04 -6.26
N ASP A 84 -8.26 -21.77 -5.28
CA ASP A 84 -9.54 -21.44 -4.64
C ASP A 84 -9.39 -20.20 -3.77
N ILE A 85 -8.29 -20.11 -3.00
CA ILE A 85 -7.94 -18.93 -2.20
C ILE A 85 -7.78 -17.69 -3.08
N MET A 86 -7.14 -17.82 -4.25
CA MET A 86 -6.99 -16.71 -5.19
C MET A 86 -8.33 -16.21 -5.71
N LYS A 87 -9.22 -17.13 -6.14
CA LYS A 87 -10.54 -16.79 -6.67
C LYS A 87 -11.39 -16.12 -5.61
N GLN A 88 -11.41 -16.65 -4.39
CA GLN A 88 -12.25 -16.14 -3.31
C GLN A 88 -11.81 -14.76 -2.79
N LEU A 89 -10.49 -14.50 -2.73
CA LEU A 89 -9.95 -13.25 -2.17
C LEU A 89 -9.52 -12.24 -3.25
N GLY A 90 -9.62 -12.61 -4.53
CA GLY A 90 -9.15 -11.81 -5.66
C GLY A 90 -7.67 -11.43 -5.54
N LEU A 91 -6.82 -12.37 -5.11
CA LEU A 91 -5.37 -12.19 -4.93
C LEU A 91 -4.59 -12.85 -6.07
N SER A 92 -3.38 -12.34 -6.35
CA SER A 92 -2.50 -12.99 -7.32
C SER A 92 -1.88 -14.27 -6.75
N LYS A 93 -1.57 -15.22 -7.64
CA LYS A 93 -0.88 -16.48 -7.29
C LYS A 93 0.41 -16.25 -6.50
N THR A 94 1.20 -15.29 -6.94
CA THR A 94 2.46 -14.91 -6.29
C THR A 94 2.25 -14.36 -4.89
N THR A 95 1.16 -13.63 -4.65
CA THR A 95 0.83 -13.09 -3.33
C THR A 95 0.47 -14.21 -2.36
N VAL A 96 -0.44 -15.11 -2.76
CA VAL A 96 -0.84 -16.27 -1.94
C VAL A 96 0.36 -17.18 -1.62
N TYR A 97 1.23 -17.41 -2.62
CA TYR A 97 2.46 -18.17 -2.43
C TYR A 97 3.39 -17.55 -1.38
N LYS A 98 3.61 -16.24 -1.44
CA LYS A 98 4.46 -15.51 -0.47
C LYS A 98 3.89 -15.59 0.94
N ILE A 99 2.57 -15.44 1.11
CA ILE A 99 1.91 -15.58 2.42
C ILE A 99 2.10 -17.00 2.97
N ARG A 100 1.87 -18.02 2.14
CA ARG A 100 2.04 -19.43 2.54
C ARG A 100 3.47 -19.75 2.98
N LYS A 101 4.48 -19.13 2.35
CA LYS A 101 5.89 -19.31 2.70
C LYS A 101 6.39 -18.36 3.80
N ASN A 102 5.52 -17.56 4.42
CA ASN A 102 5.88 -16.51 5.39
C ASN A 102 6.95 -15.54 4.87
N LYS A 103 6.89 -15.19 3.58
CA LYS A 103 7.84 -14.28 2.89
C LYS A 103 7.22 -12.90 2.58
N LEU A 104 6.21 -12.48 3.32
CA LEU A 104 5.43 -11.26 3.05
C LEU A 104 5.55 -10.24 4.17
#